data_AF-A0AAW2XWW3-F1
#
_entry.id   AF-A0AAW2XWW3-F1
#
_cell.length_a   1.000
_cell.length_b   1.000
_cell.length_c   1.000
_cell.angle_alpha   90.00
_cell.angle_beta   90.00
_cell.angle_gamma   90.00
#
_symmetry.space_group_name_H-M   'P 1'
#
loop_
_entity.id
_entity.type
_entity.pdbx_description
1 polymer ?
#
loop_
_entity_poly.entity_id
_entity_poly.type
_entity_poly.pdbx_seq_one_letter_code
_entity_poly.pdbx_strand_id
1 'polypeptide(L)'
;MIEIANQHQGEDEPVLDYINNWRNLSLNCKDTLSEISAVELCIQVMHWELCYVLQAIKPKTFGELTTRAHGIEMSFNCKENEYLVDASEDGGDDDDATL
;
A
#
# COMPACT_ATOMS: atom_id res chain seq x y z
N MET A 1 -13.53 2.86 21.43
CA MET A 1 -12.67 3.62 20.48
C MET A 1 -11.17 3.23 20.43
N ILE A 2 -10.47 2.94 21.54
CA ILE A 2 -8.99 2.71 21.53
C ILE A 2 -8.55 1.38 20.88
N GLU A 3 -9.38 0.35 20.91
CA GLU A 3 -8.97 -1.01 20.51
C GLU A 3 -8.66 -1.15 19.01
N ILE A 4 -9.42 -0.46 18.15
CA ILE A 4 -9.19 -0.47 16.70
C ILE A 4 -7.99 0.41 16.32
N ALA A 5 -7.81 1.54 17.01
CA ALA A 5 -6.74 2.50 16.75
C ALA A 5 -5.33 1.97 17.09
N ASN A 6 -5.20 0.80 17.72
CA ASN A 6 -3.91 0.14 17.96
C ASN A 6 -3.55 -0.89 16.87
N GLN A 7 -4.44 -1.16 15.92
CA GLN A 7 -4.16 -2.04 14.78
C GLN A 7 -3.45 -1.23 13.70
N HIS A 8 -2.12 -1.17 13.81
CA HIS A 8 -1.26 -0.67 12.75
C HIS A 8 -1.15 -1.70 11.63
N GLN A 9 -0.96 -1.22 10.40
CA GLN A 9 -0.64 -2.09 9.27
C GLN A 9 0.71 -2.78 9.53
N GLY A 10 0.75 -4.12 9.41
CA GLY A 10 1.99 -4.88 9.52
C GLY A 10 2.96 -4.57 8.37
N GLU A 11 4.26 -4.77 8.59
CA GLU A 11 5.32 -4.44 7.61
C GLU A 11 5.20 -5.23 6.28
N ASP A 12 4.59 -6.42 6.32
CA ASP A 12 4.36 -7.30 5.17
C ASP A 12 2.86 -7.48 4.86
N GLU A 13 1.97 -6.76 5.58
CA GLU A 13 0.53 -6.90 5.39
C GLU A 13 0.07 -6.05 4.20
N PRO A 14 -0.50 -6.64 3.14
CA PRO A 14 -0.99 -5.89 2.00
C PRO A 14 -2.12 -4.95 2.44
N VAL A 15 -2.13 -3.74 1.88
CA VAL A 15 -3.06 -2.67 2.30
C VAL A 15 -4.51 -3.07 2.14
N LEU A 16 -4.81 -3.97 1.19
CA LEU A 16 -6.15 -4.50 0.95
C LEU A 16 -6.64 -5.40 2.09
N ASP A 17 -5.80 -6.31 2.58
CA ASP A 17 -6.13 -7.17 3.71
C ASP A 17 -6.30 -6.33 4.98
N TYR A 18 -5.42 -5.35 5.18
CA TYR A 18 -5.53 -4.39 6.27
C TYR A 18 -6.86 -3.64 6.27
N ILE A 19 -7.24 -3.04 5.14
CA ILE A 19 -8.51 -2.29 5.01
C ILE A 19 -9.71 -3.20 5.27
N ASN A 20 -9.69 -4.43 4.76
CA ASN A 20 -10.78 -5.38 4.98
C ASN A 20 -10.90 -5.80 6.44
N ASN A 21 -9.76 -6.07 7.10
CA ASN A 21 -9.73 -6.37 8.53
C ASN A 21 -10.25 -5.17 9.35
N TRP A 22 -9.79 -3.95 9.04
CA TRP A 22 -10.24 -2.73 9.69
C TRP A 22 -11.74 -2.49 9.52
N ARG A 23 -12.26 -2.73 8.31
CA ARG A 23 -13.70 -2.64 8.04
C ARG A 23 -14.48 -3.61 8.92
N ASN A 24 -14.02 -4.85 9.04
CA ASN A 24 -14.65 -5.85 9.90
C ASN A 24 -14.57 -5.46 11.39
N LEU A 25 -13.43 -4.95 11.86
CA LEU A 25 -13.28 -4.45 13.23
C LEU A 25 -14.19 -3.25 13.51
N SER A 26 -14.33 -2.33 12.56
CA SER A 26 -15.22 -1.17 12.69
C SER A 26 -16.70 -1.58 12.82
N LEU A 27 -17.12 -2.63 12.11
CA LEU A 27 -18.47 -3.19 12.19
C LEU A 27 -18.74 -3.93 13.51
N ASN A 28 -17.71 -4.55 14.08
CA ASN A 28 -17.79 -5.21 15.39
C ASN A 28 -17.59 -4.24 16.56
N CYS A 29 -17.29 -2.96 16.29
CA CYS A 29 -17.12 -1.97 17.34
C CYS A 29 -18.47 -1.66 18.00
N LYS A 30 -18.47 -1.65 19.33
CA LYS A 30 -19.65 -1.35 20.14
C LYS A 30 -20.05 0.13 20.08
N ASP A 31 -19.09 1.00 19.75
CA ASP A 31 -19.33 2.40 19.42
C ASP A 31 -19.78 2.48 17.96
N THR A 32 -20.97 3.03 17.71
CA THR A 32 -21.49 3.22 16.36
C THR A 32 -20.64 4.26 15.62
N LEU A 33 -19.61 3.79 14.92
CA LEU A 33 -18.77 4.64 14.07
C LEU A 33 -19.50 4.91 12.75
N SER A 34 -19.56 6.17 12.35
CA SER A 34 -19.95 6.52 10.99
C SER A 34 -18.88 6.00 10.02
N GLU A 35 -19.28 5.60 8.80
CA GLU A 35 -18.34 5.13 7.77
C GLU A 35 -17.21 6.14 7.53
N ILE A 36 -17.52 7.44 7.52
CA ILE A 36 -16.53 8.50 7.35
C ILE A 36 -15.52 8.49 8.48
N SER A 37 -15.98 8.42 9.73
CA SER A 37 -15.09 8.40 10.90
C SER A 37 -14.25 7.13 10.95
N ALA A 38 -14.81 5.98 10.53
CA ALA A 38 -14.06 4.74 10.43
C ALA A 38 -12.97 4.82 9.36
N VAL A 39 -13.27 5.43 8.21
CA VAL A 39 -12.29 5.68 7.14
C VAL A 39 -11.19 6.65 7.59
N GLU A 40 -11.54 7.76 8.24
CA GLU A 40 -10.56 8.73 8.76
C GLU A 40 -9.62 8.09 9.79
N LEU A 41 -10.16 7.27 10.71
CA LEU A 41 -9.34 6.55 11.69
C LEU A 41 -8.45 5.51 11.01
N CYS A 42 -8.98 4.74 10.06
CA CYS A 42 -8.21 3.76 9.28
C CYS A 42 -7.00 4.42 8.58
N ILE A 43 -7.18 5.63 8.02
CA ILE A 43 -6.07 6.39 7.42
C ILE A 43 -5.04 6.85 8.47
N GLN A 44 -5.41 7.08 9.73
CA GLN A 44 -4.46 7.53 10.74
C GLN A 44 -3.52 6.41 11.22
N VAL A 45 -3.97 5.16 11.16
CA VAL A 45 -3.22 4.00 11.67
C VAL A 45 -2.54 3.17 10.58
N MET A 46 -2.72 3.56 9.30
CA MET A 46 -1.96 3.03 8.17
C MET A 46 -0.49 3.46 8.20
N HIS A 47 0.30 2.86 7.30
CA HIS A 47 1.67 3.26 7.08
C HIS A 47 1.75 4.74 6.63
N TRP A 48 2.63 5.52 7.25
CA TRP A 48 2.68 6.98 7.13
C TRP A 48 2.74 7.51 5.68
N GLU A 49 3.43 6.78 4.79
CA GLU A 49 3.52 7.07 3.35
C GLU A 49 2.16 7.02 2.64
N LEU A 50 1.33 6.03 2.97
CA LEU A 50 -0.03 5.90 2.45
C LEU A 50 -0.92 6.99 3.04
N CYS A 51 -0.80 7.25 4.35
CA CYS A 51 -1.58 8.25 5.07
C CYS A 51 -1.43 9.64 4.45
N TYR A 52 -0.20 10.03 4.09
CA TYR A 52 0.08 11.35 3.53
C TYR A 52 -0.68 11.59 2.22
N VAL A 53 -0.67 10.61 1.32
CA VAL A 53 -1.36 10.72 0.03
C VAL A 53 -2.88 10.59 0.20
N LEU A 54 -3.34 9.70 1.07
CA LEU A 54 -4.77 9.50 1.35
C LEU A 54 -5.41 10.72 2.03
N GLN A 55 -4.69 11.41 2.92
CA GLN A 55 -5.15 12.65 3.53
C GLN A 55 -5.32 13.80 2.53
N ALA A 56 -4.55 13.82 1.44
CA ALA A 56 -4.73 14.81 0.37
C ALA A 56 -6.02 14.56 -0.43
N ILE A 57 -6.43 13.30 -0.59
CA ILE A 57 -7.60 12.90 -1.37
C ILE A 57 -8.87 12.91 -0.51
N LYS A 58 -8.75 12.64 0.79
CA LYS A 58 -9.86 12.54 1.77
C LYS A 58 -10.98 11.61 1.31
N PRO A 59 -10.71 10.30 1.16
CA PRO A 59 -11.75 9.34 0.80
C PRO A 59 -12.84 9.33 1.87
N LYS A 60 -14.10 9.25 1.44
CA LYS A 60 -15.26 9.25 2.35
C LYS A 60 -15.85 7.87 2.56
N THR A 61 -15.44 6.92 1.73
CA THR A 61 -15.95 5.54 1.71
C THR A 61 -14.78 4.56 1.69
N PHE A 62 -15.02 3.35 2.21
CA PHE A 62 -14.01 2.28 2.14
C PHE A 62 -13.65 1.91 0.70
N GLY A 63 -14.58 2.01 -0.25
CA GLY A 63 -14.31 1.72 -1.66
C GLY A 63 -13.31 2.70 -2.28
N GLU A 64 -13.47 4.00 -2.01
CA GLU A 64 -12.50 5.02 -2.45
C GLU A 64 -11.14 4.81 -1.77
N LEU A 65 -11.13 4.56 -0.45
CA LEU A 65 -9.92 4.27 0.31
C LEU A 65 -9.15 3.09 -0.31
N THR A 66 -9.85 1.98 -0.56
CA THR A 66 -9.28 0.75 -1.17
C THR A 66 -8.66 1.03 -2.53
N THR A 67 -9.40 1.70 -3.41
CA THR A 67 -8.95 1.99 -4.78
C THR A 67 -7.70 2.86 -4.78
N ARG A 68 -7.69 3.90 -3.93
CA ARG A 68 -6.54 4.83 -3.84
C ARG A 68 -5.35 4.17 -3.17
N ALA A 69 -5.56 3.47 -2.06
CA ALA A 69 -4.51 2.76 -1.33
C ALA A 69 -3.78 1.76 -2.22
N HIS A 70 -4.52 0.97 -3.02
CA HIS A 70 -3.91 0.02 -3.96
C HIS A 70 -3.04 0.71 -5.02
N GLY A 71 -3.52 1.80 -5.63
CA GLY A 71 -2.72 2.53 -6.62
C GLY A 71 -1.44 3.13 -6.04
N ILE A 72 -1.48 3.56 -4.77
CA ILE A 72 -0.32 4.12 -4.06
C ILE A 72 0.66 3.01 -3.66
N GLU A 73 0.17 1.90 -3.10
CA GLU A 73 0.97 0.70 -2.77
C GLU A 73 1.72 0.19 -4.01
N MET A 74 1.03 0.08 -5.15
CA MET A 74 1.66 -0.25 -6.43
C MET A 74 2.73 0.76 -6.84
N SER A 75 2.54 2.06 -6.55
CA SER A 75 3.52 3.11 -6.87
C SER A 75 4.77 3.08 -5.98
N PHE A 76 4.67 2.49 -4.79
CA PHE A 76 5.81 2.22 -3.90
C PHE A 76 6.54 0.93 -4.30
N ASN A 77 5.81 -0.16 -4.59
CA ASN A 77 6.41 -1.42 -5.07
C ASN A 77 6.98 -1.34 -6.49
N CYS A 78 6.47 -0.46 -7.36
CA CYS A 78 7.05 -0.22 -8.69
C CYS A 78 8.45 0.39 -8.63
N LYS A 79 8.87 1.00 -7.52
CA LYS A 79 10.23 1.53 -7.35
C LYS A 79 11.26 0.44 -7.00
N GLU A 80 10.81 -0.72 -6.55
CA GLU A 80 11.71 -1.84 -6.22
C GLU A 80 12.18 -2.61 -7.46
N ASN A 81 11.52 -2.42 -8.61
CA ASN A 81 11.87 -3.06 -9.89
C ASN A 81 12.58 -2.11 -10.89
N GLU A 82 13.32 -1.10 -10.43
CA GLU A 82 14.20 -0.28 -11.29
C GLU A 82 15.70 -0.49 -10.97
N TYR A 83 16.07 -1.41 -10.09
CA TYR A 83 17.48 -1.65 -9.67
C TYR A 83 18.07 -3.01 -10.08
N LEU A 84 17.51 -3.70 -11.09
CA LEU A 84 18.07 -4.94 -11.66
C LEU A 84 18.18 -4.90 -13.20
N VAL A 85 18.77 -3.83 -13.75
CA VAL A 85 19.30 -3.84 -15.12
C VAL A 85 20.76 -3.43 -15.11
N ASP A 86 21.62 -4.28 -14.54
CA ASP A 86 23.07 -4.19 -14.79
C ASP A 86 23.64 -5.58 -15.11
N ALA A 87 24.48 -5.61 -16.14
CA ALA A 87 25.26 -6.71 -16.69
C ALA A 87 24.52 -7.82 -17.49
N SER A 88 24.21 -7.52 -18.75
CA SER A 88 24.42 -8.51 -19.82
C SER A 88 25.67 -8.08 -20.58
N GLU A 89 26.71 -8.89 -20.45
CA GLU A 89 28.07 -8.70 -20.92
C GLU A 89 28.18 -8.34 -22.41
N ASP A 90 29.01 -7.34 -22.65
CA ASP A 90 29.78 -7.07 -23.85
C ASP A 90 30.53 -8.35 -24.27
N GLY A 91 29.96 -9.07 -25.23
CA GLY A 91 30.61 -10.19 -25.92
C GLY A 91 31.05 -9.70 -27.30
N GLY A 92 32.29 -9.25 -27.40
CA GLY A 92 32.93 -8.95 -28.68
C GLY A 92 33.09 -10.21 -29.51
N ASP A 93 32.51 -10.19 -30.72
CA ASP A 93 32.91 -11.09 -31.80
C ASP A 93 33.94 -10.34 -32.66
N ASP A 94 35.22 -10.48 -32.30
CA ASP A 94 36.34 -10.30 -33.21
C ASP A 94 37.08 -11.64 -33.34
N ASP A 95 37.60 -11.89 -34.54
CA ASP A 95 38.47 -12.99 -34.95
C ASP A 95 37.88 -14.42 -35.12
N ASP A 96 37.28 -14.70 -36.29
CA ASP A 96 37.52 -15.97 -36.99
C ASP A 96 38.16 -15.72 -38.36
N ALA A 97 39.49 -15.71 -38.35
CA ALA A 97 40.31 -15.98 -39.51
C ALA A 97 41.27 -17.12 -39.12
N THR A 98 40.98 -18.36 -39.53
CA THR A 98 41.98 -19.42 -39.84
C THR A 98 41.30 -20.61 -40.56
N LEU A 99 41.29 -20.63 -41.89
CA LEU A 99 42.14 -21.49 -42.77
C LEU A 99 41.60 -21.50 -44.21
#